data_AF-A0A9N8JBK4-F1
#
_entry.id   AF-A0A9N8JBK4-F1
#
_cell.length_a   1.000
_cell.length_b   1.000
_cell.length_c   1.000
_cell.angle_alpha   90.00
_cell.angle_beta   90.00
_cell.angle_gamma   90.00
#
_symmetry.space_group_name_H-M   'P 1'
#
loop_
_entity.id
_entity.type
_entity.pdbx_description
1 polymer ?
#
loop_
_entity_poly.entity_id
_entity_poly.type
_entity_poly.pdbx_seq_one_letter_code
_entity_poly.pdbx_strand_id
1 'polypeptide(L)'
;MHALKIFLAILSATVPLQAIQTLLPPSQMHPIEPANLDWHMKVYTPPHQYEVHLKPGYTIEQHFETIGKDLGSQIRRRWEDPEDFEYAQFIIYLPDQADLNLIRRDPRVTFVAQDAEYQAINDLMEESEAPKVAKHDEL
;
A
#
# COMPACT_ATOMS: atom_id res chain seq x y z
N MET A 1 -46.94 -15.65 32.77
CA MET A 1 -45.51 -15.31 32.77
C MET A 1 -44.87 -15.87 31.51
N HIS A 2 -44.25 -14.99 30.72
CA HIS A 2 -43.18 -15.20 29.73
C HIS A 2 -43.50 -16.10 28.50
N ALA A 3 -43.11 -15.80 27.26
CA ALA A 3 -42.06 -14.91 26.76
C ALA A 3 -42.44 -14.31 25.40
N LEU A 4 -42.15 -13.01 25.26
CA LEU A 4 -42.27 -12.22 24.04
C LEU A 4 -41.07 -12.54 23.12
N LYS A 5 -41.33 -13.07 21.92
CA LYS A 5 -40.29 -13.26 20.89
C LYS A 5 -40.14 -11.96 20.10
N ILE A 6 -39.08 -11.21 20.35
CA ILE A 6 -38.70 -10.05 19.54
C ILE A 6 -37.74 -10.56 18.45
N PHE A 7 -38.19 -10.56 17.20
CA PHE A 7 -37.33 -10.69 16.02
C PHE A 7 -36.88 -9.28 15.62
N LEU A 8 -35.59 -9.00 15.77
CA LEU A 8 -34.98 -7.76 15.32
C LEU A 8 -34.35 -8.03 13.95
N ALA A 9 -35.04 -7.64 12.87
CA ALA A 9 -34.48 -7.64 11.53
C ALA A 9 -33.67 -6.35 11.35
N ILE A 10 -32.34 -6.44 11.41
CA ILE A 10 -31.45 -5.33 11.06
C ILE A 10 -31.22 -5.37 9.56
N LEU A 11 -31.91 -4.47 8.84
CA LEU A 11 -31.71 -4.22 7.42
C LEU A 11 -30.47 -3.31 7.27
N SER A 12 -29.29 -3.91 7.08
CA SER A 12 -28.08 -3.12 6.81
C SER A 12 -28.10 -2.66 5.35
N ALA A 13 -28.41 -1.38 5.15
CA ALA A 13 -28.21 -0.69 3.88
C ALA A 13 -26.70 -0.56 3.62
N THR A 14 -26.21 -1.25 2.60
CA THR A 14 -24.84 -1.10 2.10
C THR A 14 -24.75 0.15 1.25
N VAL A 15 -24.18 1.23 1.80
CA VAL A 15 -23.76 2.40 1.02
C VAL A 15 -22.35 2.12 0.52
N PRO A 16 -22.09 2.06 -0.80
CA PRO A 16 -20.72 2.01 -1.29
C PRO A 16 -20.07 3.39 -1.05
N LEU A 17 -19.17 3.46 -0.08
CA LEU A 17 -18.26 4.59 0.07
C LEU A 17 -17.29 4.54 -1.12
N GLN A 18 -17.61 5.27 -2.19
CA GLN A 18 -16.62 5.59 -3.22
C GLN A 18 -15.55 6.47 -2.56
N ALA A 19 -14.42 5.86 -2.22
CA ALA A 19 -13.23 6.57 -1.80
C ALA A 19 -12.74 7.40 -2.99
N ILE A 20 -13.14 8.67 -3.02
CA ILE A 20 -12.53 9.66 -3.91
C ILE A 20 -11.08 9.79 -3.43
N GLN A 21 -10.13 9.26 -4.20
CA GLN A 21 -8.70 9.51 -4.01
C GLN A 21 -8.46 11.01 -4.19
N THR A 22 -8.59 11.76 -3.10
CA THR A 22 -8.20 13.16 -3.06
C THR A 22 -6.71 13.17 -2.82
N LEU A 23 -5.94 13.13 -3.92
CA LEU A 23 -4.52 13.46 -3.87
C LEU A 23 -4.38 14.82 -3.20
N LEU A 24 -3.48 14.91 -2.20
CA LEU A 24 -3.20 16.18 -1.52
C LEU A 24 -2.78 17.23 -2.56
N PRO A 25 -3.18 18.50 -2.39
CA PRO A 25 -2.83 19.55 -3.32
C PRO A 25 -1.30 19.69 -3.40
N PRO A 26 -0.73 19.97 -4.60
CA PRO A 26 0.71 20.04 -4.83
C PRO A 26 1.49 20.98 -3.89
N SER A 27 0.81 21.98 -3.32
CA SER A 27 1.40 22.92 -2.35
C SER A 27 1.76 22.29 -1.00
N GLN A 28 1.34 21.05 -0.74
CA GLN A 28 1.56 20.35 0.54
C GLN A 28 2.54 19.17 0.43
N MET A 29 3.17 18.96 -0.74
CA MET A 29 4.13 17.88 -0.96
C MET A 29 5.57 18.41 -0.91
N HIS A 30 6.41 17.84 -0.04
CA HIS A 30 7.85 18.15 0.02
C HIS A 30 8.66 17.15 -0.80
N PRO A 31 9.66 17.59 -1.59
CA PRO A 31 10.52 16.69 -2.37
C PRO A 31 11.45 15.89 -1.45
N ILE A 32 11.62 14.61 -1.78
CA ILE A 32 12.59 13.72 -1.12
C ILE A 32 13.79 13.58 -2.06
N GLU A 33 14.95 14.06 -1.62
CA GLU A 33 16.26 13.71 -2.20
C GLU A 33 16.76 12.40 -1.57
N PRO A 34 17.44 11.48 -2.32
CA PRO A 34 18.50 11.79 -3.28
C PRO A 34 18.24 11.39 -4.74
N ALA A 35 19.10 11.95 -5.61
CA ALA A 35 19.01 12.09 -7.06
C ALA A 35 19.32 10.83 -7.91
N ASN A 36 18.75 9.66 -7.62
CA ASN A 36 18.94 8.51 -8.51
C ASN A 36 17.74 7.56 -8.62
N LEU A 37 16.54 8.10 -8.45
CA LEU A 37 15.36 7.49 -9.04
C LEU A 37 15.28 7.98 -10.48
N ASP A 38 15.10 7.03 -11.40
CA ASP A 38 14.83 7.30 -12.80
C ASP A 38 13.89 8.51 -12.90
N TRP A 39 14.31 9.56 -13.60
CA TRP A 39 13.65 10.87 -13.65
C TRP A 39 12.20 10.78 -14.19
N HIS A 40 11.84 9.62 -14.73
CA HIS A 40 10.52 9.23 -15.16
C HIS A 40 9.66 8.59 -14.05
N MET A 41 10.06 8.58 -12.78
CA MET A 41 9.31 7.90 -11.73
C MET A 41 8.98 8.83 -10.56
N LYS A 42 7.69 8.88 -10.20
CA LYS A 42 7.23 9.43 -8.92
C LYS A 42 7.06 8.29 -7.92
N VAL A 43 7.68 8.45 -6.76
CA VAL A 43 7.51 7.54 -5.62
C VAL A 43 6.51 8.15 -4.66
N TYR A 44 5.49 7.38 -4.30
CA TYR A 44 4.45 7.75 -3.36
C TYR A 44 4.48 6.78 -2.19
N THR A 45 4.50 7.28 -0.96
CA THR A 45 4.37 6.44 0.24
C THR A 45 2.99 6.68 0.87
N PRO A 46 1.99 5.81 0.62
CA PRO A 46 0.67 6.01 1.20
C PRO A 46 0.78 5.99 2.74
N PRO A 47 0.14 6.94 3.45
CA PRO A 47 0.17 6.92 4.90
C PRO A 47 -0.52 5.65 5.40
N HIS A 48 0.04 5.06 6.46
CA HIS A 48 -0.50 3.88 7.13
C HIS A 48 -0.55 2.60 6.29
N GLN A 49 0.06 2.57 5.10
CA GLN A 49 0.23 1.32 4.35
C GLN A 49 1.62 0.75 4.60
N TYR A 50 1.66 -0.55 4.87
CA TYR A 50 2.90 -1.25 5.19
C TYR A 50 3.02 -2.51 4.37
N GLU A 51 4.21 -2.73 3.84
CA GLU A 51 4.63 -3.98 3.24
C GLU A 51 5.19 -4.89 4.35
N VAL A 52 4.73 -6.14 4.38
CA VAL A 52 5.11 -7.16 5.37
C VAL A 52 5.57 -8.42 4.66
N HIS A 53 6.74 -8.93 5.03
CA HIS A 53 7.27 -10.20 4.54
C HIS A 53 7.35 -11.21 5.67
N LEU A 54 6.98 -12.46 5.37
CA LEU A 54 7.01 -13.57 6.29
C LEU A 54 8.14 -14.55 5.94
N LYS A 55 8.57 -15.35 6.92
CA LYS A 55 9.52 -16.45 6.68
C LYS A 55 8.92 -17.51 5.73
N PRO A 56 9.75 -18.27 5.00
CA PRO A 56 9.29 -19.39 4.19
C PRO A 56 8.43 -20.39 4.98
N GLY A 57 7.36 -20.87 4.35
CA GLY A 57 6.41 -21.80 4.95
C GLY A 57 5.49 -21.19 6.01
N TYR A 58 5.50 -19.87 6.21
CA TYR A 58 4.65 -19.18 7.17
C TYR A 58 3.56 -18.36 6.47
N THR A 59 2.31 -18.77 6.66
CA THR A 59 1.18 -18.16 5.93
C THR A 59 0.66 -16.90 6.61
N ILE A 60 -0.05 -16.07 5.85
CA ILE A 60 -0.68 -14.85 6.37
C ILE A 60 -1.76 -15.18 7.41
N GLU A 61 -2.54 -16.26 7.22
CA GLU A 61 -3.50 -16.72 8.22
C GLU A 61 -2.81 -17.12 9.53
N GLN A 62 -1.72 -17.89 9.42
CA GLN A 62 -0.95 -18.29 10.61
C GLN A 62 -0.33 -17.07 11.31
N HIS A 63 0.04 -16.03 10.56
CA HIS A 63 0.47 -14.75 11.12
C HIS A 63 -0.62 -14.08 11.95
N PHE A 64 -1.82 -13.92 11.41
CA PHE A 64 -2.93 -13.31 12.14
C PHE A 64 -3.40 -14.12 13.35
N GLU A 65 -3.39 -15.45 13.25
CA GLU A 65 -3.62 -16.33 14.40
C GLU A 65 -2.56 -16.10 15.49
N THR A 66 -1.29 -15.98 15.11
CA THR A 66 -0.16 -15.83 16.05
C THR A 66 -0.19 -14.50 16.79
N ILE A 67 -0.54 -13.40 16.12
CA ILE A 67 -0.70 -12.10 16.78
C ILE A 67 -2.03 -11.97 17.53
N GLY A 68 -2.91 -12.99 17.43
CA GLY A 68 -4.21 -13.04 18.11
C GLY A 68 -5.21 -12.01 17.60
N LYS A 69 -5.07 -11.56 16.35
CA LYS A 69 -5.92 -10.53 15.75
C LYS A 69 -6.10 -10.78 14.26
N ASP A 70 -7.35 -10.96 13.83
CA ASP A 70 -7.69 -11.02 12.41
C ASP A 70 -7.70 -9.61 11.80
N LEU A 71 -6.75 -9.37 10.91
CA LEU A 71 -6.59 -8.13 10.16
C LEU A 71 -6.80 -8.35 8.64
N GLY A 72 -7.39 -9.49 8.24
CA GLY A 72 -7.51 -9.87 6.83
C GLY A 72 -8.27 -8.85 5.97
N SER A 73 -9.29 -8.20 6.55
CA SER A 73 -10.05 -7.13 5.87
C SER A 73 -9.25 -5.86 5.58
N GLN A 74 -8.07 -5.71 6.19
CA GLN A 74 -7.20 -4.54 6.03
C GLN A 74 -6.10 -4.76 4.97
N ILE A 75 -5.97 -5.99 4.45
CA ILE A 75 -5.04 -6.31 3.37
C ILE A 75 -5.48 -5.60 2.08
N ARG A 76 -4.54 -4.92 1.45
CA ARG A 76 -4.70 -4.24 0.16
C ARG A 76 -4.21 -5.09 -1.00
N ARG A 77 -3.11 -5.81 -0.80
CA ARG A 77 -2.52 -6.73 -1.77
C ARG A 77 -1.89 -7.92 -1.06
N ARG A 78 -1.97 -9.08 -1.71
CA ARG A 78 -1.50 -10.36 -1.21
C ARG A 78 -0.68 -11.04 -2.28
N TRP A 79 0.50 -11.54 -1.92
CA TRP A 79 1.29 -12.45 -2.73
C TRP A 79 1.67 -13.63 -1.86
N GLU A 80 0.95 -14.72 -2.07
CA GLU A 80 1.13 -15.98 -1.39
C GLU A 80 0.66 -17.05 -2.36
N ASP A 81 1.58 -17.91 -2.78
CA ASP A 81 1.24 -19.06 -3.60
C ASP A 81 0.97 -20.25 -2.65
N PRO A 82 -0.26 -20.80 -2.66
CA PRO A 82 -0.60 -21.94 -1.83
C PRO A 82 0.03 -23.27 -2.28
N GLU A 83 0.67 -23.31 -3.45
CA GLU A 83 1.42 -24.48 -3.94
C GLU A 83 2.93 -24.29 -3.74
N ASP A 84 3.40 -23.05 -3.68
CA ASP A 84 4.81 -22.66 -3.54
C ASP A 84 5.02 -21.65 -2.38
N PHE A 85 5.03 -22.15 -1.15
CA PHE A 85 5.12 -21.33 0.09
C PHE A 85 6.52 -20.79 0.38
N GLU A 86 7.36 -20.58 -0.63
CA GLU A 86 8.71 -20.08 -0.40
C GLU A 86 8.69 -18.70 0.27
N TYR A 87 7.73 -17.82 -0.08
CA TYR A 87 7.59 -16.50 0.55
C TYR A 87 6.13 -16.03 0.55
N ALA A 88 5.63 -15.58 1.72
CA ALA A 88 4.36 -14.87 1.82
C ALA A 88 4.63 -13.38 2.12
N GLN A 89 4.05 -12.51 1.30
CA GLN A 89 4.14 -11.05 1.47
C GLN A 89 2.78 -10.39 1.24
N PHE A 90 2.54 -9.27 1.92
CA PHE A 90 1.28 -8.53 1.79
C PHE A 90 1.47 -7.05 2.09
N ILE A 91 0.61 -6.22 1.46
CA ILE A 91 0.44 -4.81 1.82
C ILE A 91 -0.82 -4.68 2.65
N ILE A 92 -0.72 -3.99 3.80
CA ILE A 92 -1.81 -3.82 4.76
C ILE A 92 -1.97 -2.36 5.18
N TYR A 93 -3.22 -1.92 5.36
CA TYR A 93 -3.54 -0.58 5.86
C TYR A 93 -3.79 -0.58 7.37
N LEU A 94 -2.89 0.05 8.15
CA LEU A 94 -2.87 0.06 9.62
C LEU A 94 -2.83 1.49 10.16
N PRO A 95 -3.99 2.14 10.39
CA PRO A 95 -4.02 3.48 10.97
C PRO A 95 -3.62 3.49 12.45
N ASP A 96 -3.78 2.37 13.15
CA ASP A 96 -3.40 2.22 14.56
C ASP A 96 -1.96 1.70 14.70
N GLN A 97 -1.14 2.47 15.43
CA GLN A 97 0.23 2.10 15.74
C GLN A 97 0.31 0.82 16.59
N ALA A 98 -0.72 0.51 17.40
CA ALA A 98 -0.77 -0.72 18.18
C ALA A 98 -0.79 -1.96 17.28
N ASP A 99 -1.51 -1.91 16.17
CA ASP A 99 -1.61 -3.04 15.22
C ASP A 99 -0.30 -3.24 14.46
N LEU A 100 0.34 -2.15 14.04
CA LEU A 100 1.68 -2.23 13.47
C LEU A 100 2.70 -2.84 14.45
N ASN A 101 2.59 -2.50 15.74
CA ASN A 101 3.45 -3.06 16.77
C ASN A 101 3.16 -4.54 17.03
N LEU A 102 1.91 -5.01 16.87
CA LEU A 102 1.57 -6.43 16.97
C LEU A 102 2.23 -7.23 15.85
N ILE A 103 2.14 -6.76 14.60
CA ILE A 103 2.80 -7.41 13.46
C ILE A 103 4.31 -7.51 13.69
N ARG A 104 4.96 -6.40 14.09
CA ARG A 104 6.42 -6.36 14.31
C ARG A 104 6.92 -7.25 15.44
N ARG A 105 6.06 -7.69 16.35
CA ARG A 105 6.44 -8.58 17.47
C ARG A 105 6.52 -10.04 17.06
N ASP A 106 5.93 -10.41 15.94
CA ASP A 106 6.01 -11.79 15.46
C ASP A 106 7.43 -12.11 14.97
N PRO A 107 8.16 -13.06 15.60
CA PRO A 107 9.53 -13.41 15.22
C PRO A 107 9.65 -14.08 13.84
N ARG A 108 8.52 -14.37 13.17
CA ARG A 108 8.47 -14.92 11.81
C ARG A 108 8.21 -13.87 10.74
N VAL A 109 8.01 -12.61 11.12
CA VAL A 109 8.06 -11.49 10.20
C VAL A 109 9.52 -11.15 9.93
N THR A 110 9.92 -11.10 8.66
CA THR A 110 11.30 -10.82 8.23
C THR A 110 11.51 -9.36 7.89
N PHE A 111 10.46 -8.68 7.42
CA PHE A 111 10.52 -7.29 6.99
C PHE A 111 9.17 -6.59 7.22
N VAL A 112 9.24 -5.33 7.68
CA VAL A 112 8.09 -4.42 7.74
C VAL A 112 8.58 -3.02 7.37
N ALA A 113 8.08 -2.47 6.27
CA ALA A 113 8.35 -1.09 5.87
C ALA A 113 7.07 -0.39 5.45
N GLN A 114 7.10 0.94 5.46
CA GLN A 114 6.02 1.71 4.85
C GLN A 114 6.00 1.41 3.33
N ASP A 115 4.81 1.17 2.80
CA ASP A 115 4.62 0.86 1.39
C ASP A 115 5.07 2.03 0.51
N ALA A 116 5.61 1.69 -0.66
CA ALA A 116 6.07 2.63 -1.67
C ALA A 116 5.50 2.24 -3.03
N GLU A 117 4.65 3.10 -3.58
CA GLU A 117 4.13 2.99 -4.92
C GLU A 117 5.00 3.78 -5.90
N TYR A 118 5.39 3.11 -6.97
CA TYR A 118 6.17 3.70 -8.04
C TYR A 118 5.26 3.93 -9.24
N GLN A 119 5.08 5.19 -9.62
CA GLN A 119 4.31 5.56 -10.79
C GLN A 119 5.23 6.16 -11.83
N ALA A 120 5.15 5.66 -13.06
CA ALA A 120 5.76 6.34 -14.19
C ALA A 120 5.12 7.73 -14.31
N ILE A 121 5.96 8.76 -14.38
CA ILE A 121 5.58 10.04 -14.94
C ILE A 121 5.33 9.73 -16.41
N ASN A 122 4.07 9.52 -16.80
CA ASN A 122 3.71 9.58 -18.20
C ASN A 122 4.18 10.94 -18.69
N ASP A 123 5.25 10.94 -19.47
CA ASP A 123 5.64 12.07 -20.28
C ASP A 123 4.44 12.36 -21.19
N LEU A 124 3.55 13.25 -20.75
CA LEU A 124 3.01 14.25 -21.65
C LEU A 124 4.21 15.10 -22.06
N MET A 125 5.08 14.54 -22.91
CA MET A 125 5.82 15.32 -23.87
C MET A 125 4.75 15.98 -24.75
N GLU A 126 4.21 17.11 -24.31
CA GLU A 126 4.12 18.20 -25.25
C GLU A 126 5.53 18.36 -25.82
N GLU A 127 5.67 18.30 -27.13
CA GLU A 127 6.90 18.59 -27.86
C GLU A 127 7.41 19.99 -27.43
N SER A 128 8.12 20.07 -26.31
CA SER A 128 8.85 21.28 -25.96
C SER A 128 9.97 21.36 -26.97
N GLU A 129 9.84 22.33 -27.88
CA GLU A 129 10.75 22.64 -28.97
C GLU A 129 12.20 22.31 -28.58
N ALA A 130 12.77 21.33 -29.26
CA ALA A 130 14.19 21.03 -29.13
C ALA A 130 14.99 22.34 -29.34
N PRO A 131 16.01 22.64 -28.51
CA PRO A 131 16.82 23.82 -28.73
C PRO A 131 17.48 23.69 -30.11
N LYS A 132 17.17 24.65 -31.00
CA LYS A 132 17.84 24.78 -32.30
C LYS A 132 19.32 25.05 -32.05
N VAL A 133 20.12 24.00 -32.06
CA VAL A 133 21.58 24.13 -32.11
C VAL A 133 21.91 24.79 -33.44
N ALA A 134 22.38 26.04 -33.38
CA ALA A 134 22.92 26.73 -34.54
C ALA A 134 24.11 25.90 -35.06
N LYS A 135 24.04 25.48 -36.32
CA LYS A 135 25.20 24.91 -37.01
C LYS A 135 26.25 26.01 -37.07
N HIS A 136 27.35 25.82 -36.34
CA HIS A 136 28.58 26.56 -36.58
C HIS A 136 29.15 25.99 -37.88
N ASP A 137 28.98 26.72 -38.98
CA ASP A 137 29.79 26.53 -40.17
C ASP A 137 31.21 27.04 -39.82
N GLU A 138 32.15 26.09 -39.79
CA GLU A 138 33.58 26.36 -39.69
C GLU A 138 34.07 27.07 -40.96
N LEU A 139 35.04 27.97 -40.76
CA LEU A 139 35.68 28.89 -41.71
C LEU A 139 36.29 28.21 -42.95
#